data_AF-A0A950DK08-F1
#
_entry.id   AF-A0A950DK08-F1
#
_cell.length_a   1.000
_cell.length_b   1.000
_cell.length_c   1.000
_cell.angle_alpha   90.00
_cell.angle_beta   90.00
_cell.angle_gamma   90.00
#
_symmetry.space_group_name_H-M   'P 1'
#
loop_
_entity.id
_entity.type
_entity.pdbx_description
1 polymer ?
#
loop_
_entity_poly.entity_id
_entity_poly.type
_entity_poly.pdbx_seq_one_letter_code
_entity_poly.pdbx_strand_id
1 'polypeptide(L)'
;MLDGGRDIISKETIDTLTARHTVGLKDRIFNIPLDRGLGFVIDSKQYGPAAAWYGSRCSARAFGHAGYVSSVGFADPEYGLAVALVFNGMLEAAPARHDARINAAIDAVYEDLNLG
;
A
#
# COMPACT_ATOMS: atom_id res chain seq x y z
N MET A 1 5.15 -10.59 8.35
CA MET A 1 4.43 -10.23 7.11
C MET A 1 5.01 -10.97 5.92
N LEU A 2 6.24 -10.69 5.49
CA LEU A 2 6.85 -11.35 4.32
C LEU A 2 7.23 -12.82 4.57
N ASP A 3 7.92 -13.10 5.68
CA ASP A 3 8.42 -14.46 5.98
C ASP A 3 7.50 -15.22 6.95
N GLY A 4 6.20 -15.25 6.67
CA GLY A 4 5.24 -16.03 7.47
C GLY A 4 5.09 -15.60 8.94
N GLY A 5 5.60 -14.41 9.30
CA GLY A 5 5.37 -13.81 10.61
C GLY A 5 6.45 -14.09 11.67
N ARG A 6 7.48 -14.89 11.36
CA ARG A 6 8.65 -15.16 12.24
C ARG A 6 8.26 -15.35 13.71
N ASP A 7 7.36 -16.29 13.96
CA ASP A 7 6.85 -16.69 15.28
C ASP A 7 6.05 -15.63 16.07
N ILE A 8 5.80 -14.45 15.49
CA ILE A 8 4.94 -13.40 16.09
C ILE A 8 3.46 -13.65 15.75
N ILE A 9 3.21 -14.13 14.53
CA ILE A 9 1.87 -14.33 13.97
C ILE A 9 1.95 -15.49 12.98
N SER A 10 0.90 -16.30 12.86
CA SER A 10 0.91 -17.42 11.92
C SER A 10 0.79 -16.92 10.48
N LYS A 11 1.31 -17.71 9.53
CA LYS A 11 1.11 -17.44 8.10
C LYS A 11 -0.38 -17.38 7.74
N GLU A 12 -1.20 -18.29 8.27
CA GLU A 12 -2.64 -18.32 8.01
C GLU A 12 -3.34 -17.04 8.48
N THR A 13 -2.94 -16.49 9.62
CA THR A 13 -3.47 -15.21 10.09
C THR A 13 -3.03 -14.06 9.17
N ILE A 14 -1.77 -14.04 8.71
CA ILE A 14 -1.32 -13.05 7.72
C ILE A 14 -2.16 -13.15 6.44
N ASP A 15 -2.29 -14.35 5.88
CA ASP A 15 -3.07 -14.59 4.66
C ASP A 15 -4.53 -14.12 4.84
N THR A 16 -5.14 -14.41 6.00
CA THR A 16 -6.52 -14.01 6.32
C THR A 16 -6.68 -12.49 6.45
N LEU A 17 -5.77 -11.82 7.16
CA LEU A 17 -5.82 -10.38 7.38
C LEU A 17 -5.59 -9.59 6.10
N THR A 18 -4.79 -10.14 5.18
CA THR A 18 -4.34 -9.48 3.95
C THR A 18 -5.09 -9.94 2.70
N ALA A 19 -6.02 -10.90 2.82
CA ALA A 19 -6.95 -11.26 1.76
C ALA A 19 -7.90 -10.10 1.43
N ARG A 20 -8.37 -10.00 0.19
CA ARG A 20 -9.40 -9.03 -0.18
C ARG A 20 -10.74 -9.43 0.43
N HIS A 21 -11.21 -8.64 1.39
CA HIS A 21 -12.56 -8.74 1.97
C HIS A 21 -13.55 -7.79 1.29
N THR A 22 -13.05 -6.71 0.68
CA THR A 22 -13.80 -5.91 -0.29
C THR A 22 -13.10 -5.93 -1.65
N VAL A 23 -13.88 -6.01 -2.73
CA VAL A 23 -13.38 -6.02 -4.10
C VAL A 23 -14.20 -5.03 -4.93
N GLY A 24 -13.56 -4.00 -5.49
CA GLY A 24 -14.18 -3.01 -6.36
C GLY A 24 -15.25 -2.14 -5.71
N LEU A 25 -15.39 -2.21 -4.39
CA LEU A 25 -16.35 -1.40 -3.65
C LEU A 25 -15.85 0.04 -3.62
N LYS A 26 -16.75 0.97 -4.00
CA LYS A 26 -16.44 2.40 -3.95
C LYS A 26 -16.40 2.88 -2.50
N ASP A 27 -15.24 3.37 -2.08
CA ASP A 27 -15.09 4.06 -0.81
C ASP A 27 -15.85 5.39 -0.87
N ARG A 28 -16.68 5.66 0.13
CA ARG A 28 -17.56 6.84 0.16
C ARG A 28 -16.83 8.13 0.56
N ILE A 29 -15.66 8.01 1.20
CA ILE A 29 -14.84 9.15 1.64
C ILE A 29 -13.93 9.57 0.49
N PHE A 30 -13.18 8.62 -0.06
CA PHE A 30 -12.24 8.90 -1.16
C PHE A 30 -12.92 8.95 -2.53
N ASN A 31 -14.16 8.45 -2.63
CA ASN A 31 -14.95 8.42 -3.86
C ASN A 31 -14.28 7.62 -5.01
N ILE A 32 -13.44 6.63 -4.67
CA ILE A 32 -12.73 5.73 -5.57
C ILE A 32 -12.92 4.26 -5.15
N PRO A 33 -12.75 3.28 -6.04
CA PRO A 33 -12.69 1.87 -5.65
C PRO A 33 -11.50 1.60 -4.71
N LEU A 34 -11.75 0.83 -3.65
CA LEU A 34 -10.73 0.51 -2.65
C LEU A 34 -10.91 -0.91 -2.09
N ASP A 35 -9.95 -1.78 -2.41
CA ASP A 35 -9.90 -3.13 -1.87
C ASP A 35 -9.27 -3.11 -0.47
N ARG A 36 -9.91 -3.78 0.47
CA ARG A 36 -9.50 -3.81 1.88
C ARG A 36 -9.41 -5.25 2.36
N GLY A 37 -8.37 -5.50 3.16
CA GLY A 37 -8.30 -6.63 4.07
C GLY A 37 -8.89 -6.30 5.43
N LEU A 38 -8.58 -7.12 6.43
CA LEU A 38 -8.96 -6.89 7.82
C LEU A 38 -7.93 -5.96 8.48
N GLY A 39 -8.10 -4.65 8.25
CA GLY A 39 -7.21 -3.61 8.79
C GLY A 39 -6.11 -3.14 7.82
N PHE A 40 -6.02 -3.73 6.62
CA PHE A 40 -5.07 -3.37 5.59
C PHE A 40 -5.78 -2.80 4.35
N VAL A 41 -5.16 -1.80 3.72
CA VAL A 41 -5.47 -1.41 2.35
C VAL A 41 -4.66 -2.29 1.41
N ILE A 42 -5.32 -2.91 0.44
CA ILE A 42 -4.69 -3.72 -0.60
C ILE A 42 -4.60 -2.87 -1.85
N ASP A 43 -3.46 -2.92 -2.53
CA ASP A 43 -3.28 -2.10 -3.73
C ASP A 43 -4.38 -2.36 -4.75
N SER A 44 -4.91 -1.26 -5.28
CA SER A 44 -6.15 -1.21 -6.06
C SER A 44 -5.92 -0.54 -7.41
N LYS A 45 -4.66 -0.41 -7.87
CA LYS A 45 -4.31 0.30 -9.12
C LYS A 45 -4.98 -0.25 -10.37
N GLN A 46 -5.47 -1.49 -10.32
CA GLN A 46 -6.30 -2.09 -11.38
C GLN A 46 -7.58 -1.28 -11.69
N TYR A 47 -8.03 -0.43 -10.76
CA TYR A 47 -9.18 0.47 -10.96
C TYR A 47 -8.79 1.87 -11.42
N GLY A 48 -7.49 2.13 -11.65
CA GLY A 48 -6.96 3.39 -12.15
C GLY A 48 -5.90 4.00 -11.23
N PRO A 49 -5.19 5.04 -11.71
CA PRO A 49 -4.04 5.63 -11.00
C PRO A 49 -4.41 6.27 -9.67
N ALA A 50 -5.65 6.74 -9.51
CA ALA A 50 -6.13 7.30 -8.24
C ALA A 50 -6.26 6.24 -7.13
N ALA A 51 -6.28 4.94 -7.48
CA ALA A 51 -6.35 3.82 -6.55
C ALA A 51 -4.99 3.10 -6.39
N ALA A 52 -3.90 3.68 -6.91
CA ALA A 52 -2.54 3.21 -6.68
C ALA A 52 -2.03 3.74 -5.33
N TRP A 53 -2.00 2.87 -4.32
CA TRP A 53 -1.64 3.24 -2.95
C TRP A 53 -0.16 3.07 -2.66
N TYR A 54 0.49 2.16 -3.37
CA TYR A 54 1.89 1.79 -3.14
C TYR A 54 2.74 1.94 -4.40
N GLY A 55 2.55 3.06 -5.12
CA GLY A 55 3.24 3.31 -6.39
C GLY A 55 2.69 2.50 -7.56
N SER A 56 3.29 2.70 -8.73
CA SER A 56 2.91 2.04 -9.99
C SER A 56 3.51 0.64 -10.14
N ARG A 57 4.62 0.36 -9.45
CA ARG A 57 5.44 -0.85 -9.63
C ARG A 57 5.14 -1.99 -8.66
N CYS A 58 4.37 -1.75 -7.61
CA CYS A 58 4.00 -2.81 -6.67
C CYS A 58 3.16 -3.91 -7.32
N SER A 59 3.16 -5.10 -6.74
CA SER A 59 2.31 -6.21 -7.16
C SER A 59 0.83 -5.95 -6.82
N ALA A 60 -0.06 -6.79 -7.34
CA ALA A 60 -1.47 -6.79 -6.96
C ALA A 60 -1.72 -7.33 -5.55
N ARG A 61 -0.68 -7.84 -4.86
CA ARG A 61 -0.75 -8.39 -3.50
C ARG A 61 -0.15 -7.46 -2.45
N ALA A 62 0.36 -6.30 -2.83
CA ALA A 62 0.86 -5.32 -1.89
C ALA A 62 -0.24 -4.87 -0.92
N PHE A 63 0.06 -4.86 0.39
CA PHE A 63 -0.88 -4.52 1.45
C PHE A 63 -0.21 -3.68 2.55
N GLY A 64 -0.96 -2.80 3.19
CA GLY A 64 -0.40 -1.84 4.14
C GLY A 64 -1.40 -0.80 4.61
N HIS A 65 -0.91 0.37 4.97
CA HIS A 65 -1.73 1.54 5.30
C HIS A 65 -0.95 2.85 5.11
N ALA A 66 -1.65 3.90 4.71
CA ALA A 66 -1.12 5.27 4.69
C ALA A 66 -1.54 6.06 5.93
N GLY A 67 -0.62 6.83 6.51
CA GLY A 67 -0.91 7.81 7.55
C GLY A 67 -1.33 9.14 6.92
N TYR A 68 -2.00 10.00 7.69
CA TYR A 68 -2.52 11.28 7.18
C TYR A 68 -1.38 12.16 6.63
N VAL A 69 -1.35 12.30 5.31
CA VAL A 69 -0.46 13.16 4.50
C VAL A 69 1.02 13.21 4.92
N SER A 70 1.55 12.13 5.49
CA SER A 70 2.90 12.09 6.09
C SER A 70 3.66 10.79 5.88
N SER A 71 2.99 9.65 5.84
CA SER A 71 3.66 8.35 5.97
C SER A 71 2.89 7.24 5.27
N VAL A 72 3.60 6.16 4.98
CA VAL A 72 3.02 4.91 4.48
C VAL A 72 3.88 3.74 4.91
N GLY A 73 3.23 2.64 5.31
CA GLY A 73 3.88 1.38 5.61
C GLY A 73 3.18 0.25 4.88
N PHE A 74 3.91 -0.54 4.11
CA PHE A 74 3.34 -1.66 3.36
C PHE A 74 4.34 -2.79 3.15
N ALA A 75 3.83 -3.95 2.75
CA ALA A 75 4.60 -5.11 2.34
C ALA A 75 4.11 -5.60 0.97
N ASP A 76 5.05 -6.01 0.13
CA ASP A 76 4.82 -6.68 -1.15
C ASP A 76 5.40 -8.10 -1.10
N PRO A 77 4.55 -9.12 -0.89
CA PRO A 77 5.01 -10.49 -0.76
C PRO A 77 5.50 -11.11 -2.08
N GLU A 78 5.15 -10.55 -3.24
CA GLU A 78 5.63 -11.09 -4.53
C GLU A 78 7.10 -10.73 -4.77
N TYR A 79 7.51 -9.55 -4.30
CA TYR A 79 8.90 -9.09 -4.41
C TYR A 79 9.71 -9.25 -3.11
N GLY A 80 9.12 -9.79 -2.05
CA GLY A 80 9.79 -9.92 -0.75
C GLY A 80 10.20 -8.57 -0.15
N LEU A 81 9.43 -7.51 -0.43
CA LEU A 81 9.77 -6.13 -0.09
C LEU A 81 8.87 -5.59 1.01
N ALA A 82 9.43 -4.89 2.00
CA ALA A 82 8.66 -4.10 2.95
C ALA A 82 9.22 -2.68 2.99
N VAL A 83 8.32 -1.70 2.98
CA VAL A 83 8.67 -0.28 2.95
C VAL A 83 7.95 0.43 4.08
N ALA A 84 8.69 1.24 4.82
CA ALA A 84 8.16 2.24 5.74
C ALA A 84 8.74 3.59 5.35
N LEU A 85 7.89 4.48 4.85
CA LEU A 85 8.27 5.82 4.40
C LEU A 85 7.60 6.84 5.31
N VAL A 86 8.40 7.75 5.87
CA VAL A 86 7.94 8.81 6.76
C VAL A 86 8.58 10.12 6.33
N PHE A 87 7.75 11.12 6.07
CA PHE A 87 8.20 12.49 5.86
C PHE A 87 8.08 13.29 7.16
N ASN A 88 9.04 14.18 7.40
CA ASN A 88 9.05 15.08 8.55
C ASN A 88 8.11 16.31 8.39
N GLY A 89 7.26 16.33 7.37
CA GLY A 89 6.34 17.42 7.07
C GLY A 89 5.06 16.95 6.39
N MET A 90 3.94 17.51 6.87
CA MET A 90 2.60 17.26 6.35
C MET A 90 2.23 18.27 5.25
N LEU A 91 1.63 17.79 4.17
CA LEU A 91 1.13 18.62 3.07
C LEU A 91 -0.41 18.67 3.09
N GLU A 92 -0.99 19.06 4.23
CA GLU A 92 -2.44 19.02 4.47
C GLU A 92 -3.25 19.80 3.43
N ALA A 93 -2.77 21.00 3.06
CA ALA A 93 -3.42 21.85 2.07
C ALA A 93 -3.25 21.36 0.61
N ALA A 94 -2.46 20.29 0.38
CA ALA A 94 -2.20 19.76 -0.95
C ALA A 94 -2.07 18.22 -0.98
N PRO A 95 -3.16 17.48 -0.70
CA PRO A 95 -3.14 16.01 -0.69
C PRO A 95 -2.62 15.39 -2.00
N ALA A 96 -2.98 15.94 -3.15
CA ALA A 96 -2.47 15.45 -4.44
C ALA A 96 -0.93 15.57 -4.58
N ARG A 97 -0.31 16.58 -3.96
CA ARG A 97 1.16 16.69 -3.93
C ARG A 97 1.78 15.66 -2.98
N HIS A 98 1.08 15.34 -1.90
CA HIS A 98 1.48 14.26 -1.01
C HIS A 98 1.45 12.91 -1.73
N ASP A 99 0.35 12.59 -2.41
CA ASP A 99 0.18 11.34 -3.16
C ASP A 99 1.25 11.19 -4.23
N ALA A 100 1.50 12.26 -5.02
CA ALA A 100 2.56 12.27 -6.02
C ALA A 100 3.95 12.05 -5.41
N ARG A 101 4.25 12.67 -4.26
CA ARG A 101 5.53 12.51 -3.57
C ARG A 101 5.71 11.09 -3.02
N ILE A 102 4.67 10.50 -2.41
CA ILE A 102 4.71 9.12 -1.92
C ILE A 102 4.93 8.16 -3.09
N ASN A 103 4.13 8.25 -4.14
CA ASN A 103 4.21 7.33 -5.26
C ASN A 103 5.57 7.42 -5.97
N ALA A 104 6.09 8.62 -6.19
CA ALA A 104 7.43 8.80 -6.76
C ALA A 104 8.54 8.22 -5.88
N ALA A 105 8.45 8.40 -4.56
CA ALA A 105 9.44 7.84 -3.63
C ALA A 105 9.37 6.31 -3.57
N ILE A 106 8.17 5.73 -3.59
CA ILE A 106 7.99 4.27 -3.64
C ILE A 106 8.52 3.73 -4.97
N ASP A 107 8.12 4.31 -6.10
CA ASP A 107 8.57 3.84 -7.42
C ASP A 107 10.10 3.90 -7.55
N ALA A 108 10.75 4.93 -6.99
CA ALA A 108 12.22 5.00 -6.93
C ALA A 108 12.84 3.85 -6.12
N VAL A 109 12.21 3.39 -5.04
CA VAL A 109 12.66 2.20 -4.28
C VAL A 109 12.55 0.94 -5.13
N TYR A 110 11.45 0.76 -5.86
CA TYR A 110 11.31 -0.37 -6.78
C TYR A 110 12.36 -0.33 -7.90
N GLU A 111 12.62 0.84 -8.48
CA GLU A 111 13.63 1.03 -9.52
C GLU A 111 15.05 0.73 -9.02
N ASP A 112 15.43 1.24 -7.84
CA ASP A 112 16.75 1.00 -7.25
C ASP A 112 17.00 -0.49 -6.96
N LEU A 113 15.94 -1.20 -6.55
CA LEU A 113 15.99 -2.64 -6.30
C LEU A 113 15.77 -3.49 -7.57
N ASN A 114 15.55 -2.84 -8.72
CA ASN A 114 15.29 -3.48 -10.00
C ASN A 114 14.09 -4.46 -9.95
N LEU A 115 13.03 -4.04 -9.26
CA LEU A 115 11.76 -4.73 -9.07
C LEU A 115 10.65 -4.06 -9.89
N GLY A 116 9.64 -4.82 -10.31
CA GLY A 116 8.48 -4.30 -11.06
C GLY A 116 8.74 -4.20 -12.55
#